data_AF-A0A351BDU0-F1
#
_entry.id   AF-A0A351BDU0-F1
#
_cell.length_a   1.000
_cell.length_b   1.000
_cell.length_c   1.000
_cell.angle_alpha   90.00
_cell.angle_beta   90.00
_cell.angle_gamma   90.00
#
_symmetry.space_group_name_H-M   'P 1'
#
loop_
_entity.id
_entity.type
_entity.pdbx_description
1 polymer ?
#
loop_
_entity_poly.entity_id
_entity_poly.type
_entity_poly.pdbx_seq_one_letter_code
_entity_poly.pdbx_strand_id
1 'polypeptide(L)' 'MDKKRIRLWDLPTRVFHWSLVLLVVASFVSGKIGGNAMVWHGRCGLAILGLLSFRLLWGLIGSTYARFLTFLPTPA' A
#
# COMPACT_ATOMS: atom_id res chain seq x y z
N MET A 1 35.16 1.67 -8.68
CA MET A 1 34.07 0.68 -8.54
C MET A 1 32.74 1.40 -8.73
N ASP A 2 32.11 1.27 -9.88
CA ASP A 2 30.78 1.85 -10.13
C ASP A 2 29.73 1.14 -9.28
N LYS A 3 29.18 1.85 -8.29
CA LYS A 3 28.05 1.37 -7.49
C LYS A 3 26.80 1.39 -8.36
N LYS A 4 26.48 0.25 -8.98
CA LYS A 4 25.21 0.04 -9.70
C LYS A 4 24.05 0.17 -8.69
N ARG A 5 23.32 1.30 -8.74
CA ARG A 5 22.15 1.56 -7.88
C ARG A 5 20.96 0.77 -8.43
N ILE A 6 20.60 -0.34 -7.77
CA ILE A 6 19.42 -1.12 -8.11
C ILE A 6 18.20 -0.47 -7.44
N ARG A 7 17.18 -0.14 -8.23
CA ARG A 7 15.96 0.50 -7.74
C ARG A 7 15.01 -0.59 -7.24
N LEU A 8 15.14 -0.94 -5.96
CA LEU A 8 14.37 -2.01 -5.31
C LEU A 8 12.91 -1.62 -5.03
N TRP A 9 12.68 -0.34 -4.70
CA TRP A 9 11.36 0.12 -4.27
C TRP A 9 10.77 1.09 -5.28
N ASP A 10 9.77 0.62 -6.03
CA ASP A 10 9.14 1.40 -7.07
C ASP A 10 8.28 2.54 -6.51
N LEU A 11 8.21 3.63 -7.28
CA LEU A 11 7.40 4.79 -6.93
C LEU A 11 5.92 4.44 -6.62
N PRO A 12 5.23 3.57 -7.39
CA PRO A 12 3.82 3.25 -7.11
C PRO A 12 3.64 2.53 -5.78
N THR A 13 4.56 1.64 -5.40
CA THR A 13 4.53 0.93 -4.12
C THR A 13 4.75 1.88 -2.95
N ARG A 14 5.61 2.89 -3.11
CA ARG A 14 5.80 3.96 -2.10
C ARG A 14 4.55 4.79 -1.91
N VAL A 15 3.95 5.25 -3.02
CA VAL A 15 2.72 6.04 -2.98
C VAL A 15 1.59 5.25 -2.32
N PHE A 16 1.41 3.98 -2.69
CA PHE A 16 0.46 3.09 -2.02
C PHE A 16 0.72 3.01 -0.51
N HIS A 17 1.96 2.78 -0.10
CA HIS A 17 2.30 2.60 1.30
C HIS A 17 2.01 3.86 2.13
N TRP A 18 2.46 5.03 1.67
CA TRP A 18 2.23 6.29 2.38
C TRP A 18 0.76 6.72 2.37
N SER A 19 0.03 6.51 1.28
CA SER A 19 -1.41 6.75 1.21
C SER A 19 -2.19 5.85 2.16
N LEU A 20 -1.78 4.57 2.28
CA LEU A 20 -2.38 3.63 3.22
C LEU A 20 -2.17 4.09 4.67
N VAL A 21 -0.94 4.49 5.03
CA VAL A 21 -0.63 5.03 6.37
C VAL A 21 -1.51 6.23 6.69
N LEU A 22 -1.61 7.20 5.78
CA LEU A 22 -2.46 8.38 5.98
C LEU A 22 -3.93 8.02 6.19
N LEU A 23 -4.48 7.12 5.37
CA LEU A 23 -5.88 6.70 5.48
C LEU A 23 -6.17 5.90 6.74
N VAL A 24 -5.23 5.06 7.18
CA VAL A 24 -5.37 4.31 8.43
C VAL A 24 -5.36 5.26 9.63
N VAL A 25 -4.46 6.25 9.64
CA VAL A 25 -4.43 7.28 10.69
C VAL A 25 -5.73 8.09 10.70
N ALA A 26 -6.20 8.54 9.53
CA ALA A 26 -7.46 9.27 9.40
C ALA A 26 -8.67 8.43 9.85
N SER A 27 -8.69 7.14 9.50
CA SER A 27 -9.71 6.19 9.93
C SER A 27 -9.70 5.99 11.45
N PHE A 28 -8.51 5.86 12.05
CA PHE A 28 -8.37 5.73 13.49
C PHE A 28 -8.86 6.97 14.24
N VAL A 29 -8.43 8.17 13.82
CA VAL A 29 -8.82 9.44 14.44
C VAL A 29 -10.33 9.67 14.30
N SER A 30 -10.90 9.45 13.12
CA SER A 30 -12.34 9.60 12.90
C SER A 30 -13.17 8.60 13.72
N GLY A 31 -12.69 7.37 13.89
CA GLY A 31 -13.31 6.38 14.77
C GLY A 31 -13.26 6.78 16.25
N LYS A 32 -12.17 7.41 16.69
CA LYS A 32 -12.03 7.92 18.07
C LYS A 32 -12.91 9.13 18.36
N ILE A 33 -13.12 10.02 17.38
CA ILE A 33 -13.99 11.20 17.52
C ILE A 33 -15.47 10.78 17.56
N GLY A 34 -15.87 9.81 16.73
CA GLY A 34 -17.26 9.36 16.67
C GLY A 34 -18.24 10.40 16.09
N GLY A 35 -19.54 10.16 16.26
CA GLY A 35 -20.60 11.04 15.74
C GLY A 35 -20.54 11.21 14.22
N ASN A 36 -20.58 12.46 13.75
CA ASN A 36 -20.54 12.76 12.31
C ASN A 36 -19.20 12.35 11.64
N ALA A 37 -18.13 12.13 12.43
CA ALA A 37 -16.86 11.66 11.91
C ALA A 37 -16.91 10.19 11.41
N MET A 38 -17.91 9.39 11.82
CA MET A 38 -18.03 8.01 11.32
C MET A 38 -18.32 7.91 9.82
N VAL A 39 -18.91 8.95 9.22
CA VAL A 39 -19.05 9.03 7.75
C VAL A 39 -17.67 9.07 7.10
N TRP A 40 -16.74 9.83 7.68
CA TRP A 40 -15.35 9.90 7.21
C TRP A 40 -14.61 8.60 7.47
N HIS A 41 -14.83 7.93 8.61
CA HIS A 41 -14.28 6.60 8.88
C HIS A 41 -14.67 5.60 7.79
N GLY A 42 -15.97 5.55 7.42
CA GLY A 42 -16.46 4.69 6.34
C GLY A 42 -15.84 5.01 4.97
N ARG A 43 -15.71 6.29 4.63
CA ARG A 43 -15.04 6.74 3.39
C ARG A 43 -13.56 6.35 3.36
N CYS A 44 -12.86 6.51 4.47
CA CYS A 44 -11.47 6.06 4.61
C CYS A 44 -11.36 4.54 4.43
N GLY A 45 -12.30 3.76 4.99
CA GLY A 45 -12.37 2.32 4.78
C GLY A 45 -12.52 1.93 3.31
N LEU A 46 -13.43 2.58 2.58
CA LEU A 46 -13.61 2.38 1.14
C LEU A 46 -12.35 2.74 0.34
N ALA A 47 -11.68 3.84 0.68
CA ALA A 47 -10.43 4.23 0.04
C ALA A 47 -9.30 3.22 0.31
N ILE A 48 -9.21 2.68 1.53
CA ILE A 48 -8.25 1.62 1.89
C ILE A 48 -8.53 0.36 1.08
N LEU A 49 -9.78 -0.06 0.93
CA LEU A 49 -10.16 -1.19 0.08
C LEU A 49 -9.72 -0.98 -1.38
N GLY A 50 -9.95 0.22 -1.94
CA GLY A 50 -9.47 0.58 -3.27
C GLY A 50 -7.95 0.48 -3.42
N LEU A 51 -7.21 1.01 -2.44
CA LEU A 51 -5.74 0.90 -2.41
C LEU A 51 -5.27 -0.55 -2.31
N LEU A 52 -5.91 -1.38 -1.50
CA LEU A 52 -5.56 -2.80 -1.37
C LEU A 52 -5.81 -3.56 -2.67
N SER A 53 -6.92 -3.29 -3.36
CA SER A 53 -7.17 -3.84 -4.70
C SER A 53 -6.09 -3.43 -5.70
N PHE A 54 -5.71 -2.15 -5.72
CA PHE A 54 -4.57 -1.68 -6.51
C PHE A 54 -3.28 -2.43 -6.14
N ARG A 55 -3.01 -2.65 -4.85
CA ARG A 55 -1.81 -3.36 -4.39
C ARG A 55 -1.78 -4.82 -4.82
N LEU A 56 -2.91 -5.50 -4.82
CA LEU A 56 -3.02 -6.88 -5.28
C LEU A 56 -2.73 -6.96 -6.78
N LEU A 57 -3.35 -6.10 -7.58
CA LEU A 57 -3.08 -6.01 -9.01
C LEU A 57 -1.62 -5.68 -9.29
N TRP A 58 -1.06 -4.67 -8.61
CA TRP A 58 0.34 -4.28 -8.75
C TRP A 58 1.31 -5.38 -8.31
N GLY A 59 0.92 -6.22 -7.35
CA GLY A 59 1.69 -7.40 -6.95
C GLY A 59 1.67 -8.56 -7.96
N LEU A 60 0.86 -8.48 -9.01
CA LEU A 60 0.84 -9.45 -10.11
C LEU A 60 1.56 -8.91 -11.35
N ILE A 61 1.26 -7.66 -11.75
CA ILE A 61 1.76 -7.08 -13.01
C ILE A 61 2.91 -6.07 -12.84
N GLY A 62 3.22 -5.66 -11.61
CA GLY A 62 4.19 -4.60 -11.33
C GLY A 62 5.65 -4.98 -11.62
N SER A 63 6.56 -4.12 -11.13
CA SER A 63 8.00 -4.30 -11.22
C SER A 63 8.47 -5.62 -10.60
N THR A 64 9.64 -6.11 -11.01
CA THR A 64 10.19 -7.40 -10.58
C THR A 64 10.18 -7.60 -9.06
N TYR A 65 10.48 -6.56 -8.27
CA TYR A 65 10.50 -6.63 -6.81
C TYR A 65 9.14 -6.38 -6.14
N ALA A 66 8.15 -5.89 -6.90
CA ALA A 66 6.79 -5.70 -6.41
C ALA A 66 5.94 -6.98 -6.51
N ARG A 67 6.34 -7.91 -7.40
CA ARG A 67 5.58 -9.13 -7.69
C ARG A 67 5.63 -10.13 -6.53
N PHE A 68 4.50 -10.77 -6.25
CA PHE A 68 4.42 -11.77 -5.19
C PHE A 68 5.24 -13.03 -5.49
N LEU A 69 5.43 -13.36 -6.78
CA LEU A 69 6.20 -14.52 -7.24
C LEU A 69 7.67 -14.45 -6.80
N THR A 70 8.22 -13.24 -6.66
CA THR A 70 9.62 -13.01 -6.27
C THR A 70 9.85 -13.27 -4.78
N PHE A 71 8.79 -13.49 -4.00
CA PHE A 71 8.89 -13.90 -2.59
C PHE A 71 8.91 -15.41 -2.38
N LEU A 72 8.72 -16.21 -3.44
CA LEU A 72 8.80 -17.65 -3.34
C LEU A 72 10.26 -18.07 -3.10
N PRO A 73 10.53 -18.96 -2.13
CA PRO A 73 11.86 -19.53 -1.96
C PRO A 73 12.28 -20.27 -3.23
N THR A 74 13.47 -19.96 -3.76
CA THR A 74 14.10 -20.80 -4.78
C THR A 74 14.91 -21.90 -4.09
N PRO A 75 14.94 -23.14 -4.63
CA PRO A 75 15.82 -24.19 -4.12
C PRO A 75 17.28 -23.72 -4.07
N ALA A 76 18.01 -24.18 -3.05
CA ALA A 76 19.43 -23.92 -2.85
C ALA A 76 20.31 -24.81 -3.74
#